data_AF-A0A1M5I3Z3-F1
#
_entry.id   AF-A0A1M5I3Z3-F1
#
_cell.length_a   1.000
_cell.length_b   1.000
_cell.length_c   1.000
_cell.angle_alpha   90.00
_cell.angle_beta   90.00
_cell.angle_gamma   90.00
#
_symmetry.space_group_name_H-M   'P 1'
#
loop_
_entity.id
_entity.type
_entity.pdbx_description
1 polymer ?
#
loop_
_entity_poly.entity_id
_entity_poly.type
_entity_poly.pdbx_seq_one_letter_code
_entity_poly.pdbx_strand_id
1 'polypeptide(L)'
;MLKRTEYNEEDIDAIRQVLENDIRSFLRRDRKSWLKTWVQEDRFVSIMECGLKQFAHSFDEFRRNIFDAMDADPTPVDADFSLKNLRVNVKGDTAWVTFEEIVTPNAGALATPSHSHNIRILERDESDWRIVFHGCWAEPIKDTTVPAIEVDPKGNVLWLNDEAKAELKTVRGLLTSHATLRASKPSLDKGLKQAIANAHRLTGFGQYNRAKATLGGDVKFPVVLGEYEDGGTLFCWVKVADGRVYVLFGGERSLRNQIDTVQLIYGLSDAQTEVVRLLSRGFDLSEAAEHVGISKNTARTHLRRVYEKTGVGSQIELLRLIISFDTPV
;
A
#
# COMPACT_ATOMS: atom_id res chain seq x y z
N MET A 1 -34.78 24.98 28.01
CA MET A 1 -34.00 23.96 28.75
C MET A 1 -34.36 22.60 28.15
N LEU A 2 -33.57 22.12 27.18
CA LEU A 2 -33.80 20.82 26.55
C LEU A 2 -33.58 19.74 27.62
N LYS A 3 -34.61 18.96 27.93
CA LYS A 3 -34.48 17.76 28.78
C LYS A 3 -33.39 16.90 28.15
N ARG A 4 -32.30 16.65 28.88
CA ARG A 4 -31.36 15.57 28.59
C ARG A 4 -32.19 14.30 28.59
N THR A 5 -32.48 13.77 27.41
CA THR A 5 -33.05 12.44 27.23
C THR A 5 -32.15 11.47 28.00
N GLU A 6 -32.72 10.62 28.84
CA GLU A 6 -32.00 9.49 29.44
C GLU A 6 -31.36 8.71 28.29
N TYR A 7 -30.02 8.65 28.30
CA TYR A 7 -29.28 7.87 27.32
C TYR A 7 -29.59 6.40 27.58
N ASN A 8 -30.14 5.67 26.60
CA ASN A 8 -30.30 4.24 26.71
C ASN A 8 -28.93 3.58 26.52
N GLU A 9 -28.27 3.19 27.62
CA GLU A 9 -26.95 2.54 27.58
C GLU A 9 -26.96 1.28 26.69
N GLU A 10 -28.09 0.56 26.65
CA GLU A 10 -28.29 -0.60 25.78
C GLU A 10 -28.15 -0.27 24.30
N ASP A 11 -28.72 0.86 23.85
CA ASP A 11 -28.61 1.29 22.44
C ASP A 11 -27.17 1.67 22.10
N ILE A 12 -26.45 2.32 23.03
CA ILE A 12 -25.04 2.70 22.82
C ILE A 12 -24.17 1.45 22.67
N ASP A 13 -24.37 0.44 23.53
CA ASP A 13 -23.62 -0.80 23.47
C ASP A 13 -23.97 -1.63 22.23
N ALA A 14 -25.25 -1.70 21.84
CA ALA A 14 -25.68 -2.34 20.60
C ALA A 14 -25.04 -1.68 19.36
N ILE A 15 -25.05 -0.35 19.30
CA ILE A 15 -24.39 0.41 18.23
C ILE A 15 -22.88 0.14 18.21
N ARG A 16 -22.21 0.15 19.38
CA ARG A 16 -20.78 -0.18 19.46
C ARG A 16 -20.52 -1.58 18.89
N GLN A 17 -21.35 -2.57 19.23
CA GLN A 17 -21.22 -3.93 18.73
C GLN A 17 -21.36 -4.00 17.20
N VAL A 18 -22.26 -3.20 16.60
CA VAL A 18 -22.38 -3.11 15.13
C VAL A 18 -21.09 -2.57 14.50
N LEU A 19 -20.52 -1.50 15.05
CA LEU A 19 -19.27 -0.91 14.57
C LEU A 19 -18.10 -1.88 14.68
N GLU A 20 -17.96 -2.55 15.81
CA GLU A 20 -16.91 -3.56 15.99
C GLU A 20 -17.09 -4.75 15.06
N ASN A 21 -18.33 -5.18 14.83
CA ASN A 21 -18.62 -6.30 13.94
C ASN A 21 -18.35 -5.95 12.47
N ASP A 22 -18.56 -4.70 12.05
CA ASP A 22 -18.21 -4.22 10.71
C ASP A 22 -16.70 -4.43 10.46
N ILE A 23 -15.87 -3.85 11.34
CA ILE A 23 -14.40 -3.93 11.26
C ILE A 23 -13.92 -5.38 11.38
N ARG A 24 -14.37 -6.10 12.39
CA ARG A 24 -13.95 -7.47 12.67
C ARG A 24 -14.31 -8.43 11.54
N SER A 25 -15.50 -8.29 10.96
CA SER A 25 -15.92 -9.12 9.82
C SER A 25 -15.11 -8.79 8.57
N PHE A 26 -14.76 -7.51 8.36
CA PHE A 26 -13.86 -7.11 7.28
C PHE A 26 -12.47 -7.74 7.42
N LEU A 27 -11.83 -7.63 8.60
CA LEU A 27 -10.51 -8.21 8.85
C LEU A 27 -10.51 -9.74 8.70
N ARG A 28 -11.59 -10.41 9.12
CA ARG A 28 -11.76 -11.87 9.01
C ARG A 28 -12.18 -12.36 7.61
N ARG A 29 -12.45 -11.45 6.68
CA ARG A 29 -13.03 -11.75 5.36
C ARG A 29 -14.40 -12.45 5.43
N ASP A 30 -15.16 -12.22 6.51
CA ASP A 30 -16.48 -12.79 6.72
C ASP A 30 -17.56 -11.90 6.09
N ARG A 31 -17.84 -12.17 4.81
CA ARG A 31 -18.87 -11.46 4.03
C ARG A 31 -20.25 -11.54 4.66
N LYS A 32 -20.60 -12.68 5.26
CA LYS A 32 -21.96 -12.92 5.77
C LYS A 32 -22.20 -12.08 7.03
N SER A 33 -21.24 -12.05 7.94
CA SER A 33 -21.34 -11.23 9.15
C SER A 33 -21.21 -9.74 8.82
N TRP A 34 -20.35 -9.39 7.85
CA TRP A 34 -20.24 -8.01 7.36
C TRP A 34 -21.58 -7.52 6.81
N LEU A 35 -22.25 -8.25 5.92
CA LEU A 35 -23.54 -7.84 5.34
C LEU A 35 -24.63 -7.53 6.39
N LYS A 36 -24.57 -8.12 7.58
CA LYS A 36 -25.55 -7.89 8.66
C LYS A 36 -25.42 -6.51 9.32
N THR A 37 -24.27 -5.85 9.21
CA THR A 37 -24.04 -4.55 9.84
C THR A 37 -24.55 -3.39 8.98
N TRP A 38 -25.05 -3.65 7.78
CA TRP A 38 -25.39 -2.64 6.78
C TRP A 38 -26.85 -2.71 6.34
N VAL A 39 -27.44 -1.54 6.09
CA VAL A 39 -28.69 -1.41 5.34
C VAL A 39 -28.40 -1.75 3.87
N GLN A 40 -29.21 -2.65 3.30
CA GLN A 40 -29.03 -3.17 1.94
C GLN A 40 -30.12 -2.63 1.00
N GLU A 41 -30.32 -1.32 1.03
CA GLU A 41 -31.39 -0.62 0.32
C GLU A 41 -30.85 0.61 -0.44
N ASP A 42 -31.63 1.17 -1.36
CA ASP A 42 -31.24 2.29 -2.24
C ASP A 42 -30.89 3.58 -1.49
N ARG A 43 -31.35 3.72 -0.24
CA ARG A 43 -31.06 4.89 0.61
C ARG A 43 -29.67 4.87 1.25
N PHE A 44 -28.90 3.80 1.06
CA PHE A 44 -27.52 3.72 1.49
C PHE A 44 -26.65 4.79 0.80
N VAL A 45 -25.76 5.42 1.55
CA VAL A 45 -24.76 6.36 1.00
C VAL A 45 -23.40 6.12 1.64
N SER A 46 -22.35 6.08 0.81
CA SER A 46 -20.97 6.07 1.28
C SER A 46 -20.15 7.18 0.64
N ILE A 47 -19.40 7.89 1.49
CA ILE A 47 -18.38 8.87 1.12
C ILE A 47 -17.09 8.49 1.82
N MET A 48 -16.02 8.35 1.05
CA MET A 48 -14.70 8.02 1.59
C MET A 48 -13.65 8.97 1.01
N GLU A 49 -12.84 9.58 1.87
CA GLU A 49 -11.71 10.41 1.51
C GLU A 49 -10.42 9.71 1.95
N CYS A 50 -9.88 8.88 1.06
CA CYS A 50 -8.57 8.26 1.22
C CYS A 50 -7.70 8.78 0.07
N GLY A 51 -7.12 9.98 0.25
CA GLY A 51 -6.40 10.71 -0.80
C GLY A 51 -7.27 11.37 -1.87
N LEU A 52 -8.24 10.63 -2.39
CA LEU A 52 -9.25 11.10 -3.35
C LEU A 52 -10.66 10.75 -2.87
N LYS A 53 -11.60 11.66 -3.17
CA LYS A 53 -13.00 11.50 -2.79
C LYS A 53 -13.62 10.39 -3.62
N GLN A 54 -14.17 9.41 -2.91
CA GLN A 54 -14.85 8.27 -3.47
C GLN A 54 -16.29 8.27 -2.98
N PHE A 55 -17.20 8.01 -3.90
CA PHE A 55 -18.63 7.90 -3.64
C PHE A 55 -19.05 6.49 -4.03
N ALA A 56 -19.88 5.86 -3.21
CA ALA A 56 -20.70 4.75 -3.67
C ALA A 56 -22.16 5.21 -3.65
N HIS A 57 -22.80 5.15 -4.81
CA HIS A 57 -24.16 5.65 -5.01
C HIS A 57 -25.23 4.59 -4.73
N SER A 58 -24.82 3.37 -4.37
CA SER A 58 -25.69 2.27 -3.97
C SER A 58 -24.95 1.33 -3.03
N PHE A 59 -25.70 0.58 -2.24
CA PHE A 59 -25.12 -0.47 -1.40
C PHE A 59 -24.41 -1.54 -2.25
N ASP A 60 -24.94 -1.88 -3.43
CA ASP A 60 -24.33 -2.87 -4.31
C ASP A 60 -22.98 -2.44 -4.90
N GLU A 61 -22.81 -1.16 -5.20
CA GLU A 61 -21.51 -0.62 -5.59
C GLU A 61 -20.51 -0.70 -4.43
N PHE A 62 -20.93 -0.27 -3.24
CA PHE A 62 -20.08 -0.31 -2.05
C PHE A 62 -19.68 -1.75 -1.68
N ARG A 63 -20.64 -2.66 -1.60
CA ARG A 63 -20.45 -4.08 -1.33
C ARG A 63 -19.49 -4.72 -2.32
N ARG A 64 -19.63 -4.45 -3.63
CA ARG A 64 -18.70 -4.97 -4.66
C ARG A 64 -17.28 -4.49 -4.41
N ASN A 65 -17.10 -3.20 -4.15
CA ASN A 65 -15.78 -2.65 -3.88
C ASN A 65 -15.12 -3.27 -2.63
N ILE A 66 -15.89 -3.48 -1.55
CA ILE A 66 -15.41 -4.16 -0.34
C ILE A 66 -15.09 -5.63 -0.62
N PHE A 67 -15.91 -6.33 -1.39
CA PHE A 67 -15.68 -7.74 -1.71
C PHE A 67 -14.48 -7.93 -2.65
N ASP A 68 -14.26 -7.01 -3.59
CA ASP A 68 -13.06 -6.98 -4.44
C ASP A 68 -11.79 -6.87 -3.56
N ALA A 69 -11.84 -6.07 -2.48
CA ALA A 69 -10.73 -5.99 -1.52
C ALA A 69 -10.50 -7.30 -0.76
N MET A 70 -11.58 -7.96 -0.34
CA MET A 70 -11.49 -9.28 0.29
C MET A 70 -10.98 -10.36 -0.67
N ASP A 71 -11.31 -10.28 -1.96
CA ASP A 71 -10.81 -11.22 -2.97
C ASP A 71 -9.35 -10.97 -3.34
N ALA A 72 -8.92 -9.70 -3.34
CA ALA A 72 -7.54 -9.33 -3.61
C ALA A 72 -6.58 -9.83 -2.52
N ASP A 73 -7.03 -9.83 -1.25
CA ASP A 73 -6.31 -10.37 -0.10
C ASP A 73 -7.21 -11.33 0.71
N PRO A 74 -7.37 -12.59 0.26
CA PRO A 74 -8.35 -13.53 0.83
C PRO A 74 -7.95 -14.07 2.21
N THR A 75 -6.69 -13.92 2.60
CA THR A 75 -6.22 -14.32 3.92
C THR A 75 -6.73 -13.33 4.98
N PRO A 76 -7.31 -13.81 6.10
CA PRO A 76 -7.66 -12.96 7.23
C PRO A 76 -6.46 -12.12 7.70
N VAL A 77 -6.72 -10.86 8.01
CA VAL A 77 -5.71 -9.93 8.52
C VAL A 77 -5.60 -10.12 10.03
N ASP A 78 -4.43 -10.52 10.49
CA ASP A 78 -4.12 -10.59 11.92
C ASP A 78 -3.77 -9.18 12.42
N ALA A 79 -4.78 -8.49 12.92
CA ALA A 79 -4.67 -7.14 13.44
C ALA A 79 -5.63 -6.92 14.61
N ASP A 80 -5.17 -6.14 15.57
CA ASP A 80 -6.01 -5.54 16.59
C ASP A 80 -6.62 -4.25 16.04
N PHE A 81 -7.77 -3.85 16.58
CA PHE A 81 -8.37 -2.55 16.28
C PHE A 81 -8.89 -1.88 17.54
N SER A 82 -8.95 -0.55 17.51
CA SER A 82 -9.52 0.24 18.60
C SER A 82 -10.36 1.41 18.10
N LEU A 83 -11.47 1.66 18.79
CA LEU A 83 -12.33 2.82 18.56
C LEU A 83 -11.93 3.91 19.57
N LYS A 84 -11.28 4.98 19.10
CA LYS A 84 -10.91 6.15 19.92
C LYS A 84 -11.91 7.27 19.73
N ASN A 85 -12.03 8.13 20.73
CA ASN A 85 -12.91 9.31 20.69
C ASN A 85 -14.36 9.00 20.26
N LEU A 86 -14.85 7.80 20.57
CA LEU A 86 -16.18 7.33 20.19
C LEU A 86 -17.27 8.19 20.85
N ARG A 87 -18.09 8.83 20.02
CA ARG A 87 -19.27 9.61 20.44
C ARG A 87 -20.49 9.05 19.74
N VAL A 88 -21.41 8.50 20.53
CA VAL A 88 -22.67 7.95 20.06
C VAL A 88 -23.79 8.89 20.49
N ASN A 89 -24.64 9.29 19.55
CA ASN A 89 -25.83 10.08 19.82
C ASN A 89 -27.04 9.36 19.23
N VAL A 90 -28.06 9.13 20.05
CA VAL A 90 -29.27 8.39 19.66
C VAL A 90 -30.48 9.30 19.79
N LYS A 91 -31.37 9.26 18.79
CA LYS A 91 -32.66 9.94 18.81
C LYS A 91 -33.71 9.10 18.10
N GLY A 92 -34.57 8.43 18.88
CA GLY A 92 -35.55 7.49 18.34
C GLY A 92 -34.83 6.28 17.72
N ASP A 93 -35.19 5.95 16.48
CA ASP A 93 -34.61 4.84 15.70
C ASP A 93 -33.42 5.27 14.83
N THR A 94 -32.82 6.43 15.11
CA THR A 94 -31.65 6.93 14.38
C THR A 94 -30.52 7.26 15.34
N ALA A 95 -29.29 6.93 14.94
CA ALA A 95 -28.08 7.31 15.64
C ALA A 95 -27.06 7.93 14.69
N TRP A 96 -26.30 8.91 15.18
CA TRP A 96 -25.10 9.38 14.49
C TRP A 96 -23.89 9.22 15.42
N VAL A 97 -22.84 8.66 14.84
CA VAL A 97 -21.66 8.21 15.56
C VAL A 97 -20.43 8.78 14.91
N THR A 98 -19.51 9.30 15.72
CA THR A 98 -18.18 9.73 15.27
C THR A 98 -17.11 9.02 16.09
N PHE A 99 -16.06 8.54 15.44
CA PHE A 99 -14.97 7.84 16.10
C PHE A 99 -13.70 7.86 15.24
N GLU A 100 -12.58 7.64 15.88
CA GLU A 100 -11.33 7.28 15.23
C GLU A 100 -11.20 5.76 15.26
N GLU A 101 -10.86 5.17 14.12
CA GLU A 101 -10.55 3.74 13.97
C GLU A 101 -9.05 3.61 13.78
N ILE A 102 -8.40 2.88 14.69
CA ILE A 102 -6.99 2.54 14.60
C ILE A 102 -6.88 1.04 14.44
N VAL A 103 -6.23 0.60 13.36
CA VAL A 103 -5.96 -0.82 13.08
C VAL A 103 -4.46 -1.05 13.17
N THR A 104 -4.06 -1.96 14.06
CA THR A 104 -2.66 -2.29 14.35
C THR A 104 -2.38 -3.73 13.95
N PRO A 105 -1.56 -3.99 12.93
CA PRO A 105 -1.20 -5.35 12.53
C PRO A 105 -0.40 -6.06 13.62
N ASN A 106 -0.75 -7.31 13.90
CA ASN A 106 0.01 -8.18 14.82
C ASN A 106 1.14 -8.92 14.08
N ALA A 107 0.93 -9.23 12.80
CA ALA A 107 1.93 -9.83 11.91
C ALA A 107 1.61 -9.53 10.42
N GLY A 108 2.65 -9.38 9.59
CA GLY A 108 2.51 -9.23 8.14
C GLY A 108 2.36 -7.78 7.65
N ALA A 109 1.71 -7.62 6.50
CA ALA A 109 1.54 -6.32 5.83
C ALA A 109 0.65 -5.37 6.64
N LEU A 110 0.90 -4.06 6.53
CA LEU A 110 0.06 -3.03 7.16
C LEU A 110 -1.39 -3.18 6.70
N ALA A 111 -2.32 -3.23 7.65
CA ALA A 111 -3.73 -3.01 7.36
C ALA A 111 -3.89 -1.53 7.03
N THR A 112 -4.25 -1.23 5.79
CA THR A 112 -4.39 0.14 5.30
C THR A 112 -5.86 0.46 5.04
N PRO A 113 -6.41 1.58 5.55
CA PRO A 113 -5.72 2.59 6.35
C PRO A 113 -5.53 2.17 7.82
N SER A 114 -4.36 2.45 8.40
CA SER A 114 -4.08 2.13 9.81
C SER A 114 -4.76 3.10 10.78
N HIS A 115 -5.11 4.31 10.31
CA HIS A 115 -5.85 5.30 11.09
C HIS A 115 -6.87 6.04 10.22
N SER A 116 -8.12 6.04 10.64
CA SER A 116 -9.21 6.75 9.95
C SER A 116 -10.19 7.42 10.90
N HIS A 117 -10.76 8.53 10.43
CA HIS A 117 -11.77 9.32 11.11
C HIS A 117 -13.13 9.03 10.48
N ASN A 118 -14.05 8.54 11.31
CA ASN A 118 -15.27 7.92 10.84
C ASN A 118 -16.50 8.68 11.34
N ILE A 119 -17.47 8.82 10.45
CA ILE A 119 -18.85 9.13 10.78
C ILE A 119 -19.74 7.97 10.28
N ARG A 120 -20.69 7.57 11.11
CA ARG A 120 -21.72 6.59 10.75
C ARG A 120 -23.08 7.15 11.11
N ILE A 121 -24.05 6.97 10.22
CA ILE A 121 -25.46 7.08 10.59
C ILE A 121 -26.01 5.67 10.60
N LEU A 122 -26.63 5.31 11.71
CA LEU A 122 -27.27 4.03 11.90
C LEU A 122 -28.76 4.24 12.08
N GLU A 123 -29.53 3.26 11.66
CA GLU A 123 -30.95 3.18 11.94
C GLU A 123 -31.31 1.83 12.53
N ARG A 124 -32.38 1.82 13.30
CA ARG A 124 -32.93 0.62 13.93
C ARG A 124 -34.13 0.12 13.15
N ASP A 125 -34.11 -1.15 12.80
CA ASP A 125 -35.23 -1.88 12.19
C ASP A 125 -35.47 -3.17 12.99
N GLU A 126 -36.72 -3.41 13.40
CA GLU A 126 -37.12 -4.60 14.18
C GLU A 126 -36.15 -4.98 15.32
N SER A 127 -35.61 -3.97 16.01
CA SER A 127 -34.64 -4.04 17.13
C SER A 127 -33.15 -4.12 16.77
N ASP A 128 -32.77 -4.25 15.50
CA ASP A 128 -31.36 -4.28 15.09
C ASP A 128 -30.89 -2.93 14.55
N TRP A 129 -29.75 -2.44 15.06
CA TRP A 129 -29.05 -1.29 14.48
C TRP A 129 -28.25 -1.70 13.24
N ARG A 130 -28.37 -0.93 12.16
CA ARG A 130 -27.61 -1.13 10.91
C ARG A 130 -27.11 0.20 10.36
N ILE A 131 -25.95 0.18 9.72
CA ILE A 131 -25.33 1.36 9.13
C ILE A 131 -26.01 1.68 7.80
N VAL A 132 -26.54 2.91 7.69
CA VAL A 132 -27.14 3.45 6.46
C VAL A 132 -26.22 4.48 5.78
N PHE A 133 -25.38 5.15 6.55
CA PHE A 133 -24.39 6.11 6.03
C PHE A 133 -22.99 5.76 6.49
N HIS A 134 -22.07 5.67 5.52
CA HIS A 134 -20.63 5.52 5.74
C HIS A 134 -19.91 6.81 5.35
N GLY A 135 -19.28 7.48 6.31
CA GLY A 135 -18.32 8.54 6.05
C GLY A 135 -16.97 8.20 6.66
N CYS A 136 -15.91 8.28 5.87
CA CYS A 136 -14.55 8.00 6.34
C CYS A 136 -13.55 8.98 5.72
N TRP A 137 -12.59 9.45 6.53
CA TRP A 137 -11.38 10.12 6.06
C TRP A 137 -10.17 9.41 6.65
N ALA A 138 -9.29 8.89 5.80
CA ALA A 138 -8.07 8.20 6.23
C ALA A 138 -6.86 9.14 6.26
N GLU A 139 -6.03 8.99 7.29
CA GLU A 139 -4.75 9.69 7.35
C GLU A 139 -3.75 9.10 6.35
N PRO A 140 -2.70 9.85 5.95
CA PRO A 140 -1.59 9.27 5.18
C PRO A 140 -0.90 8.15 5.96
N ILE A 141 -0.17 7.26 5.27
CA ILE A 141 0.64 6.20 5.91
C ILE A 141 1.65 6.83 6.89
N LYS A 142 1.38 6.75 8.19
CA LYS A 142 2.26 7.30 9.23
C LYS A 142 3.31 6.32 9.73
N ASP A 143 3.03 5.02 9.66
CA ASP A 143 3.81 3.98 10.33
C ASP A 143 4.92 3.39 9.46
N THR A 144 5.25 4.04 8.34
CA THR A 144 6.35 3.61 7.46
C THR A 144 7.68 4.21 7.87
N THR A 145 8.68 3.35 8.05
CA THR A 145 10.08 3.70 8.31
C THR A 145 10.86 3.97 7.02
N VAL A 146 10.20 3.85 5.87
CA VAL A 146 10.81 4.11 4.56
C VAL A 146 10.49 5.55 4.16
N PRO A 147 11.45 6.30 3.59
CA PRO A 147 11.17 7.63 3.04
C PRO A 147 10.00 7.60 2.07
N ALA A 148 8.92 8.29 2.44
CA ALA A 148 7.66 8.30 1.71
C ALA A 148 7.22 9.74 1.43
N ILE A 149 6.90 10.02 0.16
CA ILE A 149 6.34 11.30 -0.29
C ILE A 149 5.00 11.02 -0.96
N GLU A 150 3.93 11.64 -0.46
CA GLU A 150 2.65 11.67 -1.14
C GLU A 150 2.65 12.74 -2.23
N VAL A 151 2.15 12.40 -3.42
CA VAL A 151 2.12 13.31 -4.57
C VAL A 151 0.75 13.37 -5.26
N ASP A 152 0.41 14.56 -5.76
CA ASP A 152 -0.76 14.75 -6.63
C ASP A 152 -0.50 14.21 -8.06
N PRO A 153 -1.51 14.22 -8.97
CA PRO A 153 -1.36 13.74 -10.35
C PRO A 153 -0.30 14.46 -11.20
N LYS A 154 0.14 15.66 -10.79
CA LYS A 154 1.19 16.46 -11.44
C LYS A 154 2.57 16.25 -10.79
N GLY A 155 2.63 15.47 -9.72
CA GLY A 155 3.82 15.23 -8.90
C GLY A 155 4.05 16.28 -7.82
N ASN A 156 3.09 17.16 -7.53
CA ASN A 156 3.23 18.13 -6.44
C ASN A 156 3.21 17.40 -5.12
N VAL A 157 4.12 17.76 -4.23
CA VAL A 157 4.27 17.11 -2.93
C VAL A 157 3.13 17.57 -2.01
N LEU A 158 2.33 16.61 -1.56
CA LEU A 158 1.20 16.83 -0.64
C LEU A 158 1.59 16.57 0.80
N TRP A 159 2.42 15.54 1.02
CA TRP A 159 2.89 15.13 2.33
C TRP A 159 4.23 14.38 2.20
N LEU A 160 5.00 14.36 3.28
CA LEU A 160 6.27 13.65 3.38
C LEU A 160 6.52 13.25 4.84
N ASN A 161 6.96 12.02 5.09
CA ASN A 161 7.34 11.58 6.43
C ASN A 161 8.68 12.18 6.87
N ASP A 162 9.04 11.99 8.14
CA ASP A 162 10.28 12.54 8.69
C ASP A 162 11.53 11.89 8.04
N GLU A 163 11.45 10.61 7.66
CA GLU A 163 12.52 9.93 6.92
C GLU A 163 12.72 10.56 5.54
N ALA A 164 11.64 10.87 4.81
CA ALA A 164 11.73 11.60 3.53
C ALA A 164 12.30 13.01 3.71
N LYS A 165 11.96 13.73 4.78
CA LYS A 165 12.56 15.05 5.07
C LYS A 165 14.07 14.96 5.25
N ALA A 166 14.53 13.92 5.93
CA ALA A 166 15.94 13.70 6.19
C ALA A 166 16.68 13.29 4.91
N GLU A 167 16.16 12.27 4.21
CA GLU A 167 16.84 11.65 3.07
C GLU A 167 16.77 12.48 1.79
N LEU A 168 15.71 13.27 1.55
CA LEU A 168 15.63 14.18 0.40
C LEU A 168 16.79 15.20 0.32
N LYS A 169 17.45 15.50 1.45
CA LYS A 169 18.58 16.43 1.50
C LYS A 169 19.85 15.87 0.86
N THR A 170 19.99 14.55 0.84
CA THR A 170 21.21 13.84 0.44
C THR A 170 20.99 12.85 -0.70
N VAL A 171 19.74 12.45 -0.95
CA VAL A 171 19.40 11.47 -1.97
C VAL A 171 19.85 11.95 -3.36
N ARG A 172 20.48 11.05 -4.12
CA ARG A 172 20.77 11.28 -5.54
C ARG A 172 19.50 11.05 -6.36
N GLY A 173 19.45 11.59 -7.57
CA GLY A 173 18.41 11.23 -8.55
C GLY A 173 17.00 11.79 -8.31
N LEU A 174 16.66 12.26 -7.11
CA LEU A 174 15.41 12.96 -6.80
C LEU A 174 15.69 14.37 -6.30
N LEU A 175 14.80 15.30 -6.64
CA LEU A 175 14.80 16.65 -6.10
C LEU A 175 13.38 17.20 -6.04
N THR A 176 13.19 18.22 -5.22
CA THR A 176 11.97 19.03 -5.21
C THR A 176 12.24 20.38 -5.86
N SER A 177 11.45 20.73 -6.88
CA SER A 177 11.50 22.03 -7.56
C SER A 177 10.11 22.65 -7.58
N HIS A 178 9.95 23.86 -7.03
CA HIS A 178 8.64 24.54 -6.91
C HIS A 178 7.55 23.67 -6.27
N ALA A 179 7.89 22.97 -5.18
CA ALA A 179 7.03 21.99 -4.50
C ALA A 179 6.63 20.76 -5.34
N THR A 180 7.22 20.55 -6.52
CA THR A 180 7.01 19.36 -7.33
C THR A 180 8.20 18.41 -7.24
N LEU A 181 7.93 17.12 -7.05
CA LEU A 181 8.94 16.07 -7.10
C LEU A 181 9.38 15.84 -8.56
N ARG A 182 10.68 15.70 -8.76
CA ARG A 182 11.33 15.50 -10.06
C ARG A 182 12.47 14.51 -9.95
N ALA A 183 12.73 13.80 -11.03
CA ALA A 183 14.03 13.17 -11.21
C ALA A 183 15.09 14.25 -11.53
N SER A 184 16.32 14.08 -11.06
CA SER A 184 17.39 15.07 -11.26
C SER A 184 17.82 15.19 -12.72
N LYS A 185 17.67 14.12 -13.52
CA LYS A 185 17.94 14.10 -14.95
C LYS A 185 16.64 14.26 -15.76
N PRO A 186 16.55 15.23 -16.69
CA PRO A 186 15.34 15.42 -17.51
C PRO A 186 14.93 14.18 -18.33
N SER A 187 15.90 13.37 -18.77
CA SER A 187 15.64 12.13 -19.51
C SER A 187 14.92 11.07 -18.68
N LEU A 188 15.09 11.08 -17.35
CA LEU A 188 14.49 10.12 -16.42
C LEU A 188 13.18 10.64 -15.80
N ASP A 189 13.00 11.96 -15.74
CA ASP A 189 11.81 12.60 -15.16
C ASP A 189 10.51 12.21 -15.89
N LYS A 190 10.58 11.91 -17.19
CA LYS A 190 9.44 11.36 -17.95
C LYS A 190 8.95 10.03 -17.36
N GLY A 191 9.88 9.16 -16.94
CA GLY A 191 9.54 7.87 -16.33
C GLY A 191 8.81 8.05 -15.00
N LEU A 192 9.31 8.95 -14.14
CA LEU A 192 8.67 9.28 -12.87
C LEU A 192 7.25 9.83 -13.07
N LYS A 193 7.08 10.80 -13.97
CA LYS A 193 5.76 11.36 -14.30
C LYS A 193 4.79 10.31 -14.81
N GLN A 194 5.26 9.40 -15.67
CA GLN A 194 4.42 8.32 -16.20
C GLN A 194 4.00 7.34 -15.10
N ALA A 195 4.91 6.99 -14.20
CA ALA A 195 4.62 6.13 -13.06
C ALA A 195 3.60 6.76 -12.10
N ILE A 196 3.77 8.04 -11.76
CA ILE A 196 2.80 8.82 -10.96
C ILE A 196 1.43 8.84 -11.65
N ALA A 197 1.39 9.13 -12.95
CA ALA A 197 0.14 9.16 -13.71
C ALA A 197 -0.54 7.78 -13.77
N ASN A 198 0.23 6.70 -13.93
CA ASN A 198 -0.31 5.34 -13.93
C ASN A 198 -0.84 4.93 -12.55
N ALA A 199 -0.15 5.30 -11.47
CA ALA A 199 -0.60 5.07 -10.11
C ALA A 199 -1.91 5.83 -9.81
N HIS A 200 -2.01 7.09 -10.21
CA HIS A 200 -3.24 7.89 -10.04
C HIS A 200 -4.45 7.35 -10.82
N ARG A 201 -4.24 6.54 -11.86
CA ARG A 201 -5.32 5.83 -12.54
C ARG A 201 -5.84 4.63 -11.76
N LEU A 202 -5.20 4.25 -10.66
CA LEU A 202 -5.53 3.07 -9.85
C LEU A 202 -5.90 3.44 -8.41
N THR A 203 -6.14 4.70 -8.09
CA THR A 203 -6.46 5.16 -6.73
C THR A 203 -7.88 4.89 -6.28
N GLY A 204 -8.80 4.58 -7.21
CA GLY A 204 -10.15 4.15 -6.84
C GLY A 204 -10.11 2.80 -6.14
N PHE A 205 -10.71 2.68 -4.95
CA PHE A 205 -10.57 1.51 -4.06
C PHE A 205 -10.89 0.19 -4.77
N GLY A 206 -12.05 0.08 -5.42
CA GLY A 206 -12.39 -1.15 -6.16
C GLY A 206 -11.46 -1.40 -7.36
N GLN A 207 -11.02 -0.35 -8.05
CA GLN A 207 -10.11 -0.47 -9.19
C GLN A 207 -8.71 -0.95 -8.77
N TYR A 208 -8.19 -0.41 -7.66
CA TYR A 208 -6.94 -0.86 -7.06
C TYR A 208 -6.99 -2.35 -6.71
N ASN A 209 -8.03 -2.76 -5.98
CA ASN A 209 -8.15 -4.14 -5.49
C ASN A 209 -8.30 -5.15 -6.65
N ARG A 210 -9.06 -4.82 -7.70
CA ARG A 210 -9.12 -5.67 -8.90
C ARG A 210 -7.79 -5.78 -9.62
N ALA A 211 -7.02 -4.68 -9.69
CA ALA A 211 -5.68 -4.69 -10.28
C ALA A 211 -4.71 -5.54 -9.44
N LYS A 212 -4.75 -5.37 -8.11
CA LYS A 212 -3.99 -6.15 -7.14
C LYS A 212 -4.27 -7.65 -7.27
N ALA A 213 -5.54 -8.05 -7.32
CA ALA A 213 -5.95 -9.44 -7.51
C ALA A 213 -5.42 -10.03 -8.83
N THR A 214 -5.48 -9.25 -9.92
CA THR A 214 -5.01 -9.69 -11.25
C THR A 214 -3.48 -9.88 -11.28
N LEU A 215 -2.74 -9.04 -10.57
CA LEU A 215 -1.27 -9.07 -10.52
C LEU A 215 -0.73 -10.01 -9.43
N GLY A 216 -1.58 -10.52 -8.54
CA GLY A 216 -1.18 -11.39 -7.43
C GLY A 216 -0.39 -10.66 -6.35
N GLY A 217 -0.59 -9.34 -6.19
CA GLY A 217 0.15 -8.53 -5.22
C GLY A 217 -0.01 -7.03 -5.45
N ASP A 218 0.53 -6.24 -4.51
CA ASP A 218 0.47 -4.78 -4.54
C ASP A 218 0.94 -4.19 -5.88
N VAL A 219 0.24 -3.16 -6.34
CA VAL A 219 0.58 -2.49 -7.60
C VAL A 219 1.67 -1.45 -7.36
N LYS A 220 2.86 -1.71 -7.90
CA LYS A 220 4.03 -0.83 -7.77
C LYS A 220 4.65 -0.55 -9.14
N PHE A 221 5.15 0.67 -9.32
CA PHE A 221 5.85 1.10 -10.52
C PHE A 221 7.29 1.46 -10.16
N PRO A 222 8.28 0.61 -10.49
CA PRO A 222 9.68 0.96 -10.31
C PRO A 222 10.07 2.08 -11.30
N VAL A 223 10.83 3.05 -10.84
CA VAL A 223 11.31 4.19 -11.63
C VAL A 223 12.81 4.31 -11.47
N VAL A 224 13.55 4.21 -12.56
CA VAL A 224 15.00 4.44 -12.57
C VAL A 224 15.28 5.94 -12.47
N LEU A 225 16.12 6.31 -11.51
CA LEU A 225 16.53 7.68 -11.20
C LEU A 225 17.99 7.96 -11.57
N GLY A 226 18.75 6.92 -11.88
CA GLY A 226 20.12 7.01 -12.38
C GLY A 226 20.96 5.81 -11.99
N GLU A 227 22.26 6.03 -11.92
CA GLU A 227 23.26 5.04 -11.55
C GLU A 227 24.16 5.62 -10.45
N TYR A 228 24.59 4.76 -9.54
CA TYR A 228 25.62 5.02 -8.55
C TYR A 228 27.01 4.93 -9.18
N GLU A 229 28.01 5.50 -8.52
CA GLU A 229 29.41 5.46 -8.97
C GLU A 229 29.98 4.04 -9.06
N ASP A 230 29.43 3.09 -8.29
CA ASP A 230 29.81 1.69 -8.31
C ASP A 230 29.04 0.85 -9.35
N GLY A 231 28.28 1.51 -10.23
CA GLY A 231 27.41 0.90 -11.25
C GLY A 231 26.01 0.53 -10.74
N GLY A 232 25.69 0.66 -9.45
CA GLY A 232 24.36 0.32 -8.94
C GLY A 232 23.23 1.12 -9.62
N THR A 233 22.09 0.49 -9.90
CA THR A 233 20.91 1.24 -10.36
C THR A 233 20.28 1.96 -9.17
N LEU A 234 20.09 3.28 -9.31
CA LEU A 234 19.31 4.08 -8.37
C LEU A 234 17.86 4.12 -8.87
N PHE A 235 16.90 3.78 -8.00
CA PHE A 235 15.48 3.79 -8.33
C PHE A 235 14.62 4.25 -7.16
N CYS A 236 13.37 4.56 -7.46
CA CYS A 236 12.30 4.69 -6.48
C CYS A 236 11.09 3.86 -6.91
N TRP A 237 10.15 3.73 -5.99
CA TRP A 237 8.89 3.04 -6.19
C TRP A 237 7.74 4.02 -6.15
N VAL A 238 6.88 3.99 -7.16
CA VAL A 238 5.57 4.63 -7.05
C VAL A 238 4.55 3.57 -6.67
N LYS A 239 3.90 3.73 -5.51
CA LYS A 239 2.91 2.79 -4.95
C LYS A 239 1.58 3.50 -4.76
N VAL A 240 0.48 2.77 -4.97
CA VAL A 240 -0.86 3.19 -4.55
C VAL A 240 -1.15 2.55 -3.20
N ALA A 241 -1.62 3.34 -2.24
CA ALA A 241 -2.09 2.85 -0.96
C ALA A 241 -3.14 3.82 -0.42
N ASP A 242 -4.25 3.30 0.11
CA ASP A 242 -5.38 4.10 0.61
C ASP A 242 -5.81 5.22 -0.34
N GLY A 243 -5.93 4.91 -1.64
CA GLY A 243 -6.29 5.88 -2.67
C GLY A 243 -5.33 7.07 -2.85
N ARG A 244 -4.16 7.02 -2.22
CA ARG A 244 -3.06 7.98 -2.34
C ARG A 244 -1.95 7.38 -3.19
N VAL A 245 -1.12 8.25 -3.76
CA VAL A 245 0.07 7.86 -4.53
C VAL A 245 1.30 8.30 -3.75
N TYR A 246 2.13 7.31 -3.43
CA TYR A 246 3.38 7.50 -2.70
C TYR A 246 4.57 7.24 -3.62
N VAL A 247 5.59 8.08 -3.50
CA VAL A 247 6.95 7.79 -3.98
C VAL A 247 7.77 7.35 -2.78
N LEU A 248 8.13 6.07 -2.77
CA LEU A 248 9.01 5.46 -1.78
C LEU A 248 10.41 5.38 -2.38
N PHE A 249 11.40 5.84 -1.64
CA PHE A 249 12.77 5.91 -2.12
C PHE A 249 13.73 5.73 -0.95
N GLY A 250 15.01 5.76 -1.28
CA GLY A 250 16.06 5.58 -0.32
C GLY A 250 16.47 4.13 -0.17
N GLY A 251 17.62 3.96 0.49
CA GLY A 251 18.29 2.69 0.61
C GLY A 251 19.33 2.45 -0.49
N GLU A 252 20.51 3.07 -0.36
CA GLU A 252 21.77 2.53 -0.92
C GLU A 252 22.01 1.05 -0.50
N ARG A 253 21.29 0.58 0.52
CA ARG A 253 21.31 -0.78 1.05
C ARG A 253 20.26 -1.72 0.42
N SER A 254 19.26 -1.22 -0.32
CA SER A 254 18.14 -2.06 -0.74
C SER A 254 18.54 -3.16 -1.73
N LEU A 255 19.22 -2.82 -2.84
CA LEU A 255 19.64 -3.82 -3.84
C LEU A 255 20.69 -4.82 -3.29
N ARG A 256 21.67 -4.33 -2.53
CA ARG A 256 22.67 -5.19 -1.88
C ARG A 256 21.99 -6.16 -0.90
N ASN A 257 21.10 -5.66 -0.05
CA ASN A 257 20.34 -6.50 0.88
C ASN A 257 19.39 -7.47 0.16
N GLN A 258 18.79 -7.06 -0.97
CA GLN A 258 17.96 -7.93 -1.82
C GLN A 258 18.79 -9.06 -2.42
N ILE A 259 19.98 -8.76 -2.93
CA ILE A 259 20.89 -9.76 -3.49
C ILE A 259 21.37 -10.71 -2.39
N ASP A 260 21.68 -10.19 -1.20
CA ASP A 260 22.05 -10.99 -0.04
C ASP A 260 20.87 -11.86 0.45
N THR A 261 19.63 -11.37 0.34
CA THR A 261 18.39 -12.11 0.64
C THR A 261 18.12 -13.21 -0.40
N VAL A 262 18.26 -12.90 -1.69
CA VAL A 262 18.19 -13.86 -2.80
C VAL A 262 19.28 -14.92 -2.65
N GLN A 263 20.48 -14.52 -2.23
CA GLN A 263 21.56 -15.44 -1.91
C GLN A 263 21.15 -16.43 -0.81
N LEU A 264 20.57 -15.94 0.27
CA LEU A 264 20.15 -16.77 1.40
C LEU A 264 19.00 -17.72 1.01
N ILE A 265 17.95 -17.20 0.36
CA ILE A 265 16.73 -17.96 0.03
C ILE A 265 17.00 -19.04 -1.02
N TYR A 266 17.75 -18.70 -2.07
CA TYR A 266 18.03 -19.61 -3.18
C TYR A 266 19.38 -20.32 -3.04
N GLY A 267 20.07 -20.12 -1.92
CA GLY A 267 21.37 -20.73 -1.62
C GLY A 267 22.42 -20.43 -2.69
N LEU A 268 22.51 -19.18 -3.16
CA LEU A 268 23.55 -18.79 -4.12
C LEU A 268 24.93 -18.82 -3.44
N SER A 269 25.96 -19.26 -4.17
CA SER A 269 27.34 -19.14 -3.70
C SER A 269 27.84 -17.72 -3.87
N ASP A 270 28.87 -17.29 -3.13
CA ASP A 270 29.45 -15.94 -3.24
C ASP A 270 29.84 -15.58 -4.69
N ALA A 271 30.43 -16.52 -5.44
CA ALA A 271 30.77 -16.31 -6.84
C ALA A 271 29.55 -16.11 -7.77
N GLN A 272 28.41 -16.71 -7.41
CA GLN A 272 27.13 -16.52 -8.12
C GLN A 272 26.55 -15.16 -7.76
N THR A 273 26.51 -14.83 -6.46
CA THR A 273 26.05 -13.55 -5.94
C THR A 273 26.81 -12.39 -6.56
N GLU A 274 28.12 -12.51 -6.73
CA GLU A 274 28.93 -11.44 -7.30
C GLU A 274 28.63 -11.21 -8.79
N VAL A 275 28.45 -12.30 -9.56
CA VAL A 275 27.98 -12.18 -10.95
C VAL A 275 26.60 -11.52 -11.00
N VAL A 276 25.66 -11.92 -10.14
CA VAL A 276 24.32 -11.31 -10.05
C VAL A 276 24.41 -9.82 -9.70
N ARG A 277 25.29 -9.45 -8.78
CA ARG A 277 25.53 -8.08 -8.35
C ARG A 277 26.03 -7.20 -9.49
N LEU A 278 26.99 -7.67 -10.27
CA LEU A 278 27.49 -6.95 -11.42
C LEU A 278 26.43 -6.84 -12.52
N LEU A 279 25.67 -7.90 -12.80
CA LEU A 279 24.56 -7.83 -13.76
C LEU A 279 23.44 -6.87 -13.31
N SER A 280 23.20 -6.74 -12.00
CA SER A 280 22.25 -5.78 -11.43
C SER A 280 22.72 -4.32 -11.46
N ARG A 281 24.02 -4.14 -11.68
CA ARG A 281 24.70 -2.86 -11.89
C ARG A 281 24.79 -2.48 -13.37
N GLY A 282 24.06 -3.18 -14.24
CA GLY A 282 24.02 -2.89 -15.67
C GLY A 282 25.20 -3.41 -16.48
N PHE A 283 26.20 -4.04 -15.85
CA PHE A 283 27.30 -4.69 -16.56
C PHE A 283 26.77 -5.84 -17.42
N ASP A 284 27.32 -5.98 -18.62
CA ASP A 284 27.09 -7.17 -19.42
C ASP A 284 27.90 -8.36 -18.87
N LEU A 285 27.57 -9.58 -19.33
CA LEU A 285 28.19 -10.79 -18.79
C LEU A 285 29.71 -10.88 -19.07
N SER A 286 30.21 -10.21 -20.10
CA SER A 286 31.63 -10.11 -20.40
C SER A 286 32.31 -9.15 -19.43
N GLU A 287 31.72 -7.98 -19.22
CA GLU A 287 32.20 -6.97 -18.26
C GLU A 287 32.18 -7.52 -16.83
N ALA A 288 31.13 -8.25 -16.46
CA ALA A 288 31.04 -8.92 -15.17
C ALA A 288 32.13 -10.01 -15.02
N ALA A 289 32.44 -10.76 -16.08
CA ALA A 289 33.50 -11.75 -16.05
C ALA A 289 34.88 -11.11 -15.83
N GLU A 290 35.12 -9.98 -16.49
CA GLU A 290 36.35 -9.18 -16.33
C GLU A 290 36.47 -8.62 -14.91
N HIS A 291 35.39 -8.06 -14.36
CA HIS A 291 35.37 -7.53 -12.98
C HIS A 291 35.65 -8.59 -11.91
N VAL A 292 35.15 -9.81 -12.11
CA VAL A 292 35.38 -10.93 -11.17
C VAL A 292 36.73 -11.62 -11.42
N GLY A 293 37.39 -11.35 -12.55
CA GLY A 293 38.65 -12.02 -12.92
C GLY A 293 38.47 -13.47 -13.37
N ILE A 294 37.33 -13.79 -14.00
CA ILE A 294 37.01 -15.13 -14.49
C ILE A 294 36.77 -15.14 -16.01
N SER A 295 36.78 -16.34 -16.62
CA SER A 295 36.45 -16.45 -18.04
C SER A 295 34.96 -16.17 -18.28
N LYS A 296 34.62 -15.63 -19.47
CA LYS A 296 33.22 -15.46 -19.91
C LYS A 296 32.40 -16.77 -19.86
N ASN A 297 33.04 -17.91 -20.10
CA ASN A 297 32.40 -19.23 -19.99
C ASN A 297 32.11 -19.60 -18.53
N THR A 298 32.99 -19.23 -17.60
CA THR A 298 32.77 -19.40 -16.17
C THR A 298 31.63 -18.50 -15.68
N ALA A 299 31.59 -17.24 -16.10
CA ALA A 299 30.48 -16.32 -15.79
C ALA A 299 29.13 -16.84 -16.34
N ARG A 300 29.10 -17.35 -17.58
CA ARG A 300 27.93 -18.05 -18.15
C ARG A 300 27.48 -19.23 -17.30
N THR A 301 28.43 -20.02 -16.79
CA THR A 301 28.12 -21.16 -15.93
C THR A 301 27.52 -20.72 -14.60
N HIS A 302 28.05 -19.65 -13.99
CA HIS A 302 27.46 -19.07 -12.77
C HIS A 302 26.04 -18.57 -13.02
N LEU A 303 25.81 -17.80 -14.09
CA LEU A 303 24.50 -17.24 -14.42
C LEU A 303 23.47 -18.34 -14.71
N ARG A 304 23.84 -19.39 -15.46
CA ARG A 304 22.96 -20.54 -15.68
C ARG A 304 22.56 -21.22 -14.38
N ARG A 305 23.51 -21.45 -13.47
CA ARG A 305 23.21 -22.04 -12.16
C ARG A 305 22.35 -21.13 -11.29
N VAL A 306 22.49 -19.81 -11.43
CA VAL A 306 21.57 -18.85 -10.77
C VAL A 306 20.16 -19.07 -11.30
N TYR A 307 19.95 -19.12 -12.62
CA TYR A 307 18.65 -19.39 -13.21
C TYR A 307 18.04 -20.72 -12.76
N GLU A 308 18.84 -21.77 -12.69
CA GLU A 308 18.40 -23.08 -12.18
C GLU A 308 17.96 -23.02 -10.71
N LYS A 309 18.66 -22.23 -9.88
CA LYS A 309 18.33 -22.07 -8.45
C LYS A 309 17.14 -21.15 -8.20
N THR A 310 17.00 -20.09 -8.98
CA THR A 310 15.95 -19.08 -8.79
C THR A 310 14.67 -19.37 -9.59
N GLY A 311 14.71 -20.29 -10.55
CA GLY A 311 13.58 -20.67 -11.40
C GLY A 311 13.24 -19.64 -12.49
N VAL A 312 14.11 -18.64 -12.72
CA VAL A 312 13.92 -17.60 -13.74
C VAL A 312 14.60 -17.98 -15.05
N GLY A 313 14.04 -17.56 -16.19
CA GLY A 313 14.55 -17.88 -17.52
C GLY A 313 15.41 -16.80 -18.18
N SER A 314 15.50 -15.60 -17.59
CA SER A 314 16.25 -14.49 -18.17
C SER A 314 16.85 -13.54 -17.14
N GLN A 315 17.79 -12.70 -17.58
CA GLN A 315 18.39 -11.64 -16.75
C GLN A 315 17.32 -10.63 -16.30
N ILE A 316 16.37 -10.30 -17.17
CA ILE A 316 15.27 -9.37 -16.83
C ILE A 316 14.37 -9.96 -15.74
N GLU A 317 14.04 -11.25 -15.83
CA GLU A 317 13.25 -11.93 -14.81
C GLU A 317 14.01 -12.06 -13.49
N LEU A 318 15.32 -12.33 -13.54
CA LEU A 318 16.18 -12.34 -12.36
C LEU A 318 16.21 -10.97 -11.67
N LEU A 319 16.33 -9.87 -12.42
CA LEU A 319 16.29 -8.53 -11.86
C LEU A 319 14.93 -8.22 -11.23
N ARG A 320 13.83 -8.59 -11.88
CA ARG A 320 12.47 -8.45 -11.31
C ARG A 320 12.33 -9.23 -10.01
N LEU A 321 12.86 -10.45 -9.97
CA LEU A 321 12.87 -11.28 -8.76
C LEU A 321 13.63 -10.60 -7.62
N ILE A 322 14.86 -10.13 -7.87
CA ILE A 322 15.68 -9.43 -6.86
C ILE A 322 14.93 -8.21 -6.32
N ILE A 323 14.39 -7.41 -7.24
CA ILE A 323 13.64 -6.20 -6.93
C ILE A 323 12.33 -6.50 -6.17
N SER A 324 11.72 -7.67 -6.36
CA SER A 324 10.50 -8.08 -5.64
C SER A 324 10.72 -8.37 -4.15
N PHE A 325 11.96 -8.66 -3.73
CA PHE A 325 12.32 -8.83 -2.32
C PHE A 325 12.39 -7.51 -1.55
N ASP A 326 12.28 -6.37 -2.25
CA ASP A 326 12.07 -5.06 -1.64
C ASP A 326 10.59 -4.73 -1.63
N THR A 327 9.96 -5.04 -0.53
CA THR A 327 8.71 -4.36 -0.20
C THR A 327 8.98 -3.49 1.01
N PRO A 328 9.31 -2.20 0.82
CA PRO A 328 8.93 -1.23 1.81
C PRO A 328 7.40 -1.31 1.91
N VAL A 329 6.96 -1.54 3.15
CA VAL A 329 5.65 -2.09 3.56
C VAL A 329 4.46 -1.58 2.75
#